data_AF-A0A660LWL5-F1
#
_entry.id   AF-A0A660LWL5-F1
#
_cell.length_a   1.000
_cell.length_b   1.000
_cell.length_c   1.000
_cell.angle_alpha   90.00
_cell.angle_beta   90.00
_cell.angle_gamma   90.00
#
_symmetry.space_group_name_H-M   'P 1'
#
loop_
_entity.id
_entity.type
_entity.pdbx_description
1 polymer ?
#
loop_
_entity_poly.entity_id
_entity_poly.type
_entity_poly.pdbx_seq_one_letter_code
_entity_poly.pdbx_strand_id
1 'polypeptide(L)' 'MSSPKSYLIPTVIEKSADGERAFDIYSRLLNERIIFLGEEVNEHTA' A
#
# COMPACT_ATOMS: atom_id res chain seq x y z
N MET A 1 -26.72 -2.27 -9.97
CA MET A 1 -25.65 -1.31 -10.33
C MET A 1 -24.51 -1.42 -9.33
N SER A 2 -23.28 -1.23 -9.81
CA SER A 2 -21.98 -1.35 -9.13
C SER A 2 -21.47 -2.78 -8.91
N SER A 3 -20.71 -3.29 -9.88
CA SER A 3 -19.83 -4.45 -9.68
C SER A 3 -18.82 -4.11 -8.57
N PRO A 4 -18.52 -5.04 -7.64
CA PRO A 4 -17.49 -4.78 -6.65
C PRO A 4 -16.17 -4.56 -7.39
N LYS A 5 -15.65 -3.33 -7.36
CA LYS A 5 -14.27 -3.08 -7.74
C LYS A 5 -13.43 -3.84 -6.72
N SER A 6 -12.97 -5.03 -7.10
CA SER A 6 -11.91 -5.70 -6.37
C SER A 6 -10.69 -4.80 -6.48
N TYR A 7 -10.40 -4.06 -5.41
CA TYR A 7 -9.21 -3.25 -5.32
C TYR A 7 -8.02 -4.19 -5.18
N LEU A 8 -7.48 -4.62 -6.32
CA LEU A 8 -6.24 -5.37 -6.38
C LEU A 8 -5.11 -4.40 -6.07
N ILE A 9 -4.56 -4.49 -4.85
CA ILE A 9 -3.37 -3.73 -4.49
C ILE A 9 -2.17 -4.39 -5.18
N PRO A 10 -1.38 -3.66 -5.97
CA PRO A 10 -0.25 -4.23 -6.69
C PRO A 10 0.84 -4.64 -5.71
N THR A 11 1.38 -5.84 -5.93
CA THR A 11 2.56 -6.35 -5.23
C THR A 11 3.82 -5.91 -5.96
N VAL A 12 4.80 -5.39 -5.22
CA VAL A 12 6.13 -5.02 -5.69
C VAL A 12 7.16 -5.96 -5.08
N ILE A 13 8.22 -6.25 -5.82
CA ILE A 13 9.35 -7.07 -5.35
C ILE A 13 10.54 -6.15 -5.12
N GLU A 14 11.02 -6.08 -3.89
CA GLU A 14 12.26 -5.40 -3.53
C GLU A 14 13.42 -6.41 -3.49
N LYS A 15 14.55 -6.04 -4.08
CA LYS A 15 15.80 -6.79 -3.96
C LYS A 15 16.61 -6.25 -2.79
N SER A 16 16.93 -7.10 -1.82
CA SER A 16 17.89 -6.84 -0.75
C SER A 16 19.13 -7.73 -0.92
N ALA A 17 20.21 -7.43 -0.18
CA ALA A 17 21.45 -8.20 -0.26
C ALA A 17 21.26 -9.69 0.11
N ASP A 18 20.28 -10.00 0.97
CA ASP A 18 19.98 -11.36 1.43
C ASP A 18 18.81 -12.03 0.66
N GLY A 19 18.28 -11.38 -0.38
CA GLY A 19 17.23 -11.96 -1.24
C GLY A 19 16.13 -11.00 -1.66
N GLU A 20 15.06 -11.54 -2.25
CA GLU A 20 13.90 -10.79 -2.73
C GLU A 20 12.76 -10.81 -1.71
N ARG A 21 12.13 -9.65 -1.47
CA ARG A 21 10.97 -9.53 -0.59
C ARG A 21 9.79 -8.90 -1.33
N ALA A 22 8.65 -9.57 -1.26
CA ALA A 22 7.39 -9.05 -1.79
C ALA A 22 6.73 -8.12 -0.77
N PHE A 23 6.29 -6.96 -1.23
CA PHE A 23 5.51 -5.97 -0.47
C PHE A 23 4.31 -5.53 -1.28
N ASP A 24 3.23 -5.11 -0.63
CA ASP A 24 2.27 -4.25 -1.31
C ASP A 24 2.87 -2.84 -1.49
N ILE A 25 2.37 -2.09 -2.47
CA ILE A 25 2.90 -0.76 -2.79
C ILE A 25 2.85 0.22 -1.60
N TYR A 26 1.83 0.14 -0.74
CA TYR A 26 1.71 1.06 0.39
C TYR A 26 2.73 0.74 1.48
N SER A 27 2.93 -0.53 1.80
CA SER A 27 3.98 -0.96 2.73
C SER A 27 5.38 -0.55 2.26
N ARG A 28 5.64 -0.64 0.94
CA ARG A 28 6.91 -0.19 0.37
C ARG A 28 7.14 1.30 0.61
N LEU A 29 6.13 2.13 0.36
CA LEU A 29 6.22 3.57 0.51
C LEU A 29 6.24 4.01 1.98
N LEU A 30 5.58 3.26 2.86
CA LEU A 30 5.65 3.49 4.30
C LEU A 30 7.08 3.30 4.85
N ASN A 31 7.85 2.35 4.33
CA ASN A 31 9.27 2.20 4.68
C ASN A 31 10.11 3.44 4.33
N GLU A 32 9.71 4.18 3.29
CA GLU A 32 10.31 5.47 2.90
C GLU A 32 9.70 6.67 3.65
N ARG A 33 8.85 6.40 4.64
CA ARG A 33 8.11 7.39 5.45
C ARG A 33 7.11 8.22 4.63
N ILE A 34 6.55 7.64 3.57
CA ILE A 34 5.50 8.25 2.76
C ILE A 34 4.15 7.75 3.24
N ILE A 35 3.25 8.67 3.63
CA ILE A 35 1.90 8.37 4.12
C ILE A 35 0.88 8.98 3.16
N PHE A 36 -0.16 8.20 2.82
CA PHE A 36 -1.26 8.64 1.97
C PHE A 36 -2.52 8.86 2.80
N LEU A 37 -3.15 10.03 2.62
CA LEU A 37 -4.52 10.28 3.06
C LEU A 37 -5.43 10.19 1.83
N GLY A 38 -6.05 9.03 1.62
CA GLY A 38 -6.90 8.76 0.45
C GLY A 38 -8.39 9.01 0.69
N GLU A 39 -8.80 9.24 1.94
CA GLU A 39 -10.19 9.40 2.36
C GLU A 39 -10.36 10.65 3.22
N GLU A 40 -11.62 11.00 3.50
CA GLU A 40 -11.94 12.12 4.41
C GLU A 40 -11.42 11.86 5.82
N VAL A 41 -11.05 12.95 6.51
CA VAL A 41 -10.55 12.91 7.89
C VAL A 41 -11.70 12.58 8.84
N ASN A 42 -11.55 11.50 9.59
CA ASN A 42 -12.49 11.00 10.58
C ASN A 42 -11.71 10.36 11.75
N GLU A 43 -12.40 9.91 12.82
CA GLU A 43 -11.76 9.34 14.02
C GLU A 43 -10.84 8.13 13.73
N HIS A 44 -11.07 7.41 12.64
CA HIS A 44 -10.25 6.27 12.25
C HIS A 44 -9.10 6.66 11.31
N THR A 45 -9.21 7.77 10.58
CA THR A 45 -8.17 8.26 9.66
C THR A 45 -7.29 9.36 10.25
N ALA A 46 -7.63 9.88 11.44
CA ALA A 46 -6.94 10.97 12.17
C ALA A 46 -6.16 10.50 13.40
#